data_AF-A0A4P1QWQ9-F1
#
_entry.id   AF-A0A4P1QWQ9-F1
#
_cell.length_a   1.000
_cell.length_b   1.000
_cell.length_c   1.000
_cell.angle_alpha   90.00
_cell.angle_beta   90.00
_cell.angle_gamma   90.00
#
_symmetry.space_group_name_H-M   'P 1'
#
loop_
_entity.id
_entity.type
_entity.pdbx_description
1 polymer ?
#
loop_
_entity_poly.entity_id
_entity_poly.type
_entity_poly.pdbx_seq_one_letter_code
_entity_poly.pdbx_strand_id
1 'polypeptide(L)'
;MLFLFLLFSFPFTFIEANRPFFNLTTTPLNNNRPSSIVLPIRGTLGRYNVSLNIGDTPKSFELEFDTAGDLSWIECDAPCVNCKTPIDKRYKPHKNIVACADPLCAPVPKPRNFKCVKPNDPCNYFVKYADKDSTSGVIVQDNINLKFTNNVVKKTSIVFGCGYDQTYDADFSSGILGLEANRPFFNLTTTPLNNNRPSSIVLPIRGTLGHYNVSLNIGDTQKSFELDFDTGSYLTWIECEAPCVNCKMPIDKRYKPHKNIVSCADPLCAPVQPPNFKCVKPNDQCDYFIQYADKDSSVGVLVQDNINLKFTNNVVKKTSMVFGCGYDQMFKTEYASGILGLGNGKSSILSQLHNLGLIANVMGHCLREKEGFIFLGDKFNSAPGIVWAKMLRSSLEYPYTIGPANILFNEKPTSITGLELIFDTGSTYTYLDDKVYQAVLDLVTNDLPKTLTKTTRDESLPICWKGPQLFKSLGDVRNFFKPLALIFTSSKNVQLQLPPESYLIVNKEGNVCLGILKSSENGLRNFNVIGDISFQDKLIVYDNEKKRIGWVAGKCG
;
A
#
# COMPACT_ATOMS: atom_id res chain seq x y z
N MET A 1 -23.59 -2.38 1.24
CA MET A 1 -22.77 -1.16 1.01
C MET A 1 -21.57 -1.58 0.18
N LEU A 2 -21.14 -0.76 -0.79
CA LEU A 2 -20.13 -1.16 -1.75
C LEU A 2 -19.18 -0.02 -2.12
N PHE A 3 -18.00 0.00 -1.51
CA PHE A 3 -16.97 1.00 -1.76
C PHE A 3 -15.85 0.44 -2.66
N LEU A 4 -16.07 0.45 -3.97
CA LEU A 4 -15.00 0.11 -4.93
C LEU A 4 -14.63 1.35 -5.78
N PHE A 5 -13.36 1.76 -5.77
CA PHE A 5 -12.89 2.94 -6.50
C PHE A 5 -12.89 2.70 -8.03
N LEU A 6 -13.33 3.68 -8.83
CA LEU A 6 -13.28 3.61 -10.30
C LEU A 6 -12.48 4.79 -10.87
N LEU A 7 -11.40 4.52 -11.59
CA LEU A 7 -10.66 5.54 -12.36
C LEU A 7 -10.99 5.43 -13.85
N PHE A 8 -11.60 6.46 -14.42
CA PHE A 8 -11.75 6.56 -15.88
C PHE A 8 -10.40 6.86 -16.55
N SER A 9 -10.01 6.00 -17.50
CA SER A 9 -8.85 6.21 -18.38
C SER A 9 -9.32 6.73 -19.75
N PHE A 10 -8.79 7.86 -20.21
CA PHE A 10 -8.87 8.30 -21.61
C PHE A 10 -7.46 8.27 -22.24
N PRO A 11 -7.30 7.83 -23.50
CA PRO A 11 -5.99 7.79 -24.17
C PRO A 11 -5.71 9.12 -24.88
N PHE A 12 -4.48 9.64 -24.83
CA PHE A 12 -3.75 10.25 -25.96
C PHE A 12 -2.32 10.62 -25.55
N THR A 13 -1.38 10.29 -26.43
CA THR A 13 0.05 10.60 -26.43
C THR A 13 0.32 11.97 -27.05
N PHE A 14 1.25 12.76 -26.49
CA PHE A 14 2.38 13.40 -27.20
C PHE A 14 3.38 14.02 -26.21
N ILE A 15 4.65 13.94 -26.60
CA ILE A 15 5.88 14.37 -25.91
C ILE A 15 6.15 15.85 -26.24
N GLU A 16 6.55 16.67 -25.26
CA GLU A 16 7.78 17.48 -25.34
C GLU A 16 8.18 18.15 -24.02
N ALA A 17 9.50 18.28 -23.89
CA ALA A 17 10.27 18.58 -22.69
C ALA A 17 10.38 20.09 -22.39
N ASN A 18 10.45 20.44 -21.10
CA ASN A 18 11.37 21.44 -20.54
C ASN A 18 11.08 21.72 -19.05
N ARG A 19 11.94 21.21 -18.14
CA ARG A 19 12.54 21.87 -16.95
C ARG A 19 13.08 20.83 -15.93
N PRO A 20 14.35 20.95 -15.45
CA PRO A 20 14.98 19.94 -14.62
C PRO A 20 14.90 20.30 -13.13
N PHE A 21 14.06 19.60 -12.36
CA PHE A 21 14.14 19.59 -10.89
C PHE A 21 13.68 18.21 -10.38
N PHE A 22 14.53 17.51 -9.64
CA PHE A 22 14.20 16.22 -9.02
C PHE A 22 14.38 16.31 -7.50
N ASN A 23 13.36 15.89 -6.76
CA ASN A 23 13.36 15.82 -5.30
C ASN A 23 13.61 14.35 -4.87
N LEU A 24 14.69 14.11 -4.14
CA LEU A 24 14.88 12.85 -3.40
C LEU A 24 14.25 13.02 -2.02
N THR A 25 13.16 12.31 -1.76
CA THR A 25 12.49 12.27 -0.45
C THR A 25 13.15 11.23 0.44
N THR A 26 13.62 11.63 1.62
CA THR A 26 13.99 10.69 2.69
C THR A 26 12.99 10.76 3.83
N THR A 27 12.78 9.61 4.48
CA THR A 27 11.86 9.44 5.61
C THR A 27 12.33 10.27 6.83
N PRO A 28 11.47 11.04 7.52
CA PRO A 28 11.88 11.92 8.61
C PRO A 28 12.14 11.14 9.91
N LEU A 29 13.23 11.46 10.60
CA LEU A 29 13.39 11.17 12.03
C LEU A 29 13.04 12.46 12.79
N ASN A 30 11.88 12.45 13.44
CA ASN A 30 11.22 13.47 14.29
C ASN A 30 10.42 14.61 13.64
N ASN A 31 9.11 14.61 13.99
CA ASN A 31 8.08 15.67 14.15
C ASN A 31 8.16 17.03 13.41
N ASN A 32 8.94 17.18 12.35
CA ASN A 32 8.81 18.31 11.41
C ASN A 32 8.83 17.78 9.97
N ARG A 33 8.11 18.50 9.08
CA ARG A 33 7.90 18.31 7.62
C ARG A 33 8.85 17.33 6.90
N PRO A 34 8.36 16.58 5.87
CA PRO A 34 9.27 15.93 4.92
C PRO A 34 10.19 17.00 4.35
N SER A 35 11.48 16.83 4.59
CA SER A 35 12.47 17.77 4.14
C SER A 35 13.14 17.15 2.93
N SER A 36 13.04 17.85 1.80
CA SER A 36 13.70 17.43 0.57
C SER A 36 15.18 17.73 0.70
N ILE A 37 16.00 16.93 0.03
CA ILE A 37 17.40 17.25 -0.18
C ILE A 37 17.48 17.96 -1.52
N VAL A 38 18.03 19.18 -1.53
CA VAL A 38 18.31 19.90 -2.77
C VAL A 38 19.77 19.68 -3.11
N LEU A 39 20.01 18.92 -4.16
CA LEU A 39 21.34 18.75 -4.74
C LEU A 39 21.49 19.73 -5.90
N PRO A 40 22.37 20.74 -5.82
CA PRO A 40 22.57 21.67 -6.92
C PRO A 40 23.18 20.91 -8.11
N ILE A 41 22.49 20.98 -9.25
CA ILE A 41 22.95 20.37 -10.50
C ILE A 41 23.68 21.42 -11.32
N ARG A 42 24.84 21.07 -11.87
CA ARG A 42 25.56 21.89 -12.86
C ARG A 42 25.62 21.14 -14.18
N GLY A 43 25.32 21.78 -15.30
CA GLY A 43 25.32 21.10 -16.60
C GLY A 43 25.24 22.04 -17.79
N THR A 44 25.68 21.54 -18.94
CA THR A 44 25.48 22.10 -20.29
C THR A 44 24.76 21.06 -21.15
N LEU A 45 24.16 21.45 -22.28
CA LEU A 45 23.38 20.59 -23.21
C LEU A 45 23.80 19.11 -23.19
N GLY A 46 23.00 18.26 -22.54
CA GLY A 46 23.12 16.80 -22.56
C GLY A 46 23.83 16.13 -21.38
N ARG A 47 24.50 16.87 -20.48
CA ARG A 47 25.16 16.29 -19.29
C ARG A 47 24.90 17.11 -18.04
N TYR A 48 24.55 16.42 -16.95
CA TYR A 48 24.22 17.02 -15.67
C TYR A 48 25.08 16.37 -14.58
N ASN A 49 25.73 17.18 -13.76
CA ASN A 49 26.59 16.73 -12.67
C ASN A 49 26.07 17.22 -11.31
N VAL A 50 26.31 16.43 -10.27
CA VAL A 50 26.08 16.76 -8.87
C VAL A 50 27.36 16.64 -8.05
N SER A 51 27.57 17.58 -7.15
CA SER A 51 28.65 17.53 -6.17
C SER A 51 28.17 16.85 -4.88
N LEU A 52 28.81 15.76 -4.49
CA LEU A 52 28.55 15.06 -3.22
C LEU A 52 29.81 15.05 -2.34
N ASN A 53 29.62 15.41 -1.06
CA ASN A 53 30.68 15.36 -0.05
C ASN A 53 30.60 14.06 0.74
N ILE A 54 31.57 13.16 0.53
CA ILE A 54 31.57 11.79 1.07
C ILE A 54 32.75 11.60 2.03
N GLY A 55 32.50 10.87 3.12
CA GLY A 55 33.47 10.52 4.15
C GLY A 55 33.34 11.34 5.44
N ASP A 56 33.88 10.79 6.52
CA ASP A 56 33.93 11.47 7.83
C ASP A 56 34.80 12.74 7.80
N THR A 57 35.83 12.74 6.94
CA THR A 57 36.53 13.95 6.48
C THR A 57 36.02 14.24 5.07
N PRO A 58 34.99 15.07 4.89
CA PRO A 58 34.22 15.08 3.65
C PRO A 58 35.08 15.55 2.46
N LYS A 59 35.13 14.72 1.42
CA LYS A 59 35.74 15.04 0.13
C LYS A 59 34.66 15.18 -0.94
N SER A 60 34.79 16.20 -1.78
CA SER A 60 33.81 16.53 -2.83
C SER A 60 34.05 15.70 -4.09
N PHE A 61 33.01 15.06 -4.60
CA PHE A 61 33.02 14.26 -5.83
C PHE A 61 31.94 14.76 -6.78
N GLU A 62 32.31 15.01 -8.04
CA GLU A 62 31.36 15.37 -9.10
C GLU A 62 30.88 14.10 -9.79
N LEU A 63 29.59 13.81 -9.71
CA LEU A 63 28.97 12.62 -10.30
C LEU A 63 28.01 13.00 -11.40
N GLU A 64 28.04 12.25 -12.49
CA GLU A 64 27.09 12.42 -13.59
C GLU A 64 25.74 11.78 -13.25
N PHE A 65 24.65 12.46 -13.61
CA PHE A 65 23.29 11.97 -13.40
C PHE A 65 22.94 10.88 -14.42
N ASP A 66 22.63 9.68 -13.93
CA ASP A 66 22.06 8.61 -14.74
C ASP A 66 20.68 8.23 -14.20
N THR A 67 19.64 8.70 -14.88
CA THR A 67 18.25 8.40 -14.50
C THR A 67 17.84 6.95 -14.75
N ALA A 68 18.63 6.20 -15.53
CA ALA A 68 18.40 4.78 -15.86
C ALA A 68 19.48 3.86 -15.24
N GLY A 69 20.32 4.40 -14.35
CA GLY A 69 21.38 3.66 -13.68
C GLY A 69 20.89 3.06 -12.36
N ASP A 70 21.05 1.75 -12.21
CA ASP A 70 20.74 1.02 -10.97
C ASP A 70 21.82 1.22 -9.87
N LEU A 71 23.08 1.40 -10.26
CA LEU A 71 24.23 1.50 -9.35
C LEU A 71 24.93 2.85 -9.48
N SER A 72 25.00 3.56 -8.37
CA SER A 72 25.92 4.70 -8.24
C SER A 72 27.30 4.22 -7.84
N TRP A 73 28.33 4.82 -8.43
CA TRP A 73 29.71 4.45 -8.17
C TRP A 73 30.65 5.63 -8.37
N ILE A 74 31.82 5.55 -7.74
CA ILE A 74 32.89 6.56 -7.78
C ILE A 74 34.21 5.86 -8.02
N GLU A 75 35.10 6.50 -8.77
CA GLU A 75 36.46 6.00 -8.98
C GLU A 75 37.28 6.00 -7.69
N CYS A 76 37.90 4.87 -7.42
CA CYS A 76 38.62 4.61 -6.19
C CYS A 76 40.12 4.46 -6.37
N ASP A 77 40.84 4.68 -5.28
CA ASP A 77 42.25 4.35 -5.19
C ASP A 77 42.49 2.84 -5.17
N ALA A 78 43.68 2.49 -5.64
CA ALA A 78 44.29 1.17 -5.85
C ALA A 78 43.52 -0.09 -5.36
N PRO A 79 43.38 -1.13 -6.20
CA PRO A 79 43.90 -1.25 -7.56
C PRO A 79 42.98 -0.53 -8.55
N CYS A 80 43.49 0.47 -9.25
CA CYS A 80 42.74 1.17 -10.29
C CYS A 80 43.43 0.91 -11.63
N VAL A 81 42.73 0.22 -12.54
CA VAL A 81 43.23 -0.25 -13.84
C VAL A 81 42.94 0.78 -14.94
N ASN A 82 41.70 1.25 -15.06
CA ASN A 82 41.28 2.13 -16.15
C ASN A 82 40.61 3.45 -15.69
N CYS A 83 40.86 3.90 -14.46
CA CYS A 83 40.22 5.13 -13.96
C CYS A 83 40.85 6.39 -14.54
N LYS A 84 40.00 7.36 -14.87
CA LYS A 84 40.38 8.60 -15.58
C LYS A 84 40.59 9.78 -14.64
N THR A 85 40.01 9.75 -13.44
CA THR A 85 40.15 10.78 -12.40
C THR A 85 41.59 10.81 -11.88
N PRO A 86 42.19 11.99 -11.65
CA PRO A 86 43.49 12.11 -11.00
C PRO A 86 43.55 11.41 -9.63
N ILE A 87 44.68 10.81 -9.28
CA ILE A 87 44.84 9.99 -8.07
C ILE A 87 44.54 10.75 -6.77
N ASP A 88 44.85 12.04 -6.71
CA ASP A 88 44.56 12.92 -5.58
C ASP A 88 43.05 13.20 -5.42
N LYS A 89 42.25 12.96 -6.46
CA LYS A 89 40.79 13.19 -6.49
C LYS A 89 39.94 11.94 -6.33
N ARG A 90 40.53 10.73 -6.41
CA ARG A 90 39.83 9.45 -6.21
C ARG A 90 39.40 9.21 -4.77
N TYR A 91 38.37 8.38 -4.58
CA TYR A 91 37.90 7.98 -3.25
C TYR A 91 38.84 6.93 -2.64
N LYS A 92 39.19 7.09 -1.36
CA LYS A 92 40.06 6.17 -0.62
C LYS A 92 39.22 5.26 0.27
N PRO A 93 38.95 4.00 -0.13
CA PRO A 93 38.26 3.06 0.74
C PRO A 93 39.19 2.72 1.92
N HIS A 94 38.81 3.14 3.14
CA HIS A 94 39.53 2.77 4.36
C HIS A 94 39.09 1.36 4.85
N LYS A 95 38.36 1.27 5.97
CA LYS A 95 37.77 0.02 6.51
C LYS A 95 36.29 -0.16 6.13
N ASN A 96 35.86 0.56 5.10
CA ASN A 96 34.45 0.76 4.75
C ASN A 96 33.98 -0.18 3.63
N ILE A 97 34.72 -1.25 3.36
CA ILE A 97 34.40 -2.23 2.32
C ILE A 97 33.35 -3.20 2.87
N VAL A 98 32.25 -3.35 2.14
CA VAL A 98 31.17 -4.27 2.48
C VAL A 98 31.63 -5.70 2.25
N ALA A 99 31.42 -6.58 3.24
CA ALA A 99 31.78 -7.99 3.16
C ALA A 99 30.79 -8.79 2.28
N CYS A 100 31.23 -9.90 1.71
CA CYS A 100 30.43 -10.73 0.80
C CYS A 100 29.18 -11.32 1.46
N ALA A 101 29.28 -11.65 2.76
CA ALA A 101 28.15 -12.15 3.55
C ALA A 101 27.23 -11.04 4.11
N ASP A 102 27.59 -9.77 3.93
CA ASP A 102 26.76 -8.66 4.39
C ASP A 102 25.45 -8.61 3.58
N PRO A 103 24.28 -8.41 4.22
CA PRO A 103 23.00 -8.26 3.51
C PRO A 103 23.01 -7.17 2.42
N LEU A 104 23.82 -6.12 2.59
CA LEU A 104 24.01 -5.06 1.59
C LEU A 104 24.63 -5.58 0.29
N CYS A 105 25.31 -6.73 0.33
CA CYS A 105 25.96 -7.34 -0.82
C CYS A 105 25.01 -8.16 -1.72
N ALA A 106 23.89 -8.64 -1.16
CA ALA A 106 22.96 -9.54 -1.83
C ALA A 106 22.31 -8.97 -3.12
N PRO A 107 21.87 -7.69 -3.17
CA PRO A 107 21.23 -7.18 -4.37
C PRO A 107 22.22 -6.79 -5.48
N VAL A 108 23.53 -6.74 -5.20
CA VAL A 108 24.57 -6.10 -6.02
C VAL A 108 24.77 -6.82 -7.35
N PRO A 109 24.82 -6.12 -8.50
CA PRO A 109 25.16 -6.72 -9.79
C PRO A 109 26.53 -7.41 -9.75
N LYS A 110 26.56 -8.72 -9.99
CA LYS A 110 27.79 -9.53 -9.86
C LYS A 110 28.45 -9.82 -11.21
N PRO A 111 29.80 -9.92 -11.25
CA PRO A 111 30.50 -10.50 -12.39
C PRO A 111 29.98 -11.92 -12.72
N ARG A 112 30.09 -12.34 -13.98
CA ARG A 112 29.81 -13.73 -14.36
C ARG A 112 30.72 -14.67 -13.57
N ASN A 113 30.15 -15.75 -13.04
CA ASN A 113 30.83 -16.75 -12.20
C ASN A 113 31.34 -16.24 -10.84
N PHE A 114 30.86 -15.10 -10.35
CA PHE A 114 31.20 -14.62 -9.02
C PHE A 114 30.73 -15.60 -7.93
N LYS A 115 31.64 -16.01 -7.06
CA LYS A 115 31.35 -16.79 -5.85
C LYS A 115 32.09 -16.16 -4.68
N CYS A 116 31.36 -15.92 -3.59
CA CYS A 116 31.99 -15.63 -2.30
C CYS A 116 32.78 -16.87 -1.87
N VAL A 117 34.10 -16.79 -1.80
CA VAL A 117 34.93 -17.93 -1.35
C VAL A 117 34.96 -17.97 0.18
N LYS A 118 34.95 -16.79 0.82
CA LYS A 118 34.84 -16.61 2.27
C LYS A 118 33.81 -15.52 2.60
N PRO A 119 33.14 -15.61 3.77
CA PRO A 119 32.18 -14.58 4.21
C PRO A 119 32.74 -13.16 4.26
N ASN A 120 34.03 -13.03 4.61
CA ASN A 120 34.72 -11.74 4.76
C ASN A 120 35.39 -11.25 3.46
N ASP A 121 35.21 -11.93 2.34
CA ASP A 121 35.73 -11.44 1.05
C ASP A 121 35.04 -10.11 0.69
N PRO A 122 35.69 -9.21 -0.05
CA PRO A 122 35.05 -7.99 -0.54
C PRO A 122 33.83 -8.27 -1.42
N CYS A 123 32.78 -7.47 -1.24
CA CYS A 123 31.60 -7.52 -2.07
C CYS A 123 31.87 -6.91 -3.46
N ASN A 124 32.25 -7.73 -4.44
CA ASN A 124 32.52 -7.23 -5.79
C ASN A 124 31.24 -6.91 -6.58
N TYR A 125 31.34 -5.95 -7.50
CA TYR A 125 30.29 -5.60 -8.45
C TYR A 125 30.82 -5.51 -9.88
N PHE A 126 29.92 -5.69 -10.86
CA PHE A 126 30.15 -5.43 -12.28
C PHE A 126 28.87 -4.91 -12.92
N VAL A 127 28.95 -3.76 -13.57
CA VAL A 127 27.83 -3.17 -14.33
C VAL A 127 28.29 -2.90 -15.75
N LYS A 128 27.39 -3.18 -16.70
CA LYS A 128 27.56 -2.86 -18.11
C LYS A 128 26.35 -2.06 -18.59
N TYR A 129 26.61 -0.92 -19.18
CA TYR A 129 25.63 0.03 -19.69
C TYR A 129 25.25 -0.27 -21.14
N ALA A 130 24.18 0.37 -21.62
CA ALA A 130 23.59 0.12 -22.94
C ALA A 130 24.51 0.53 -24.11
N ASP A 131 25.32 1.56 -23.90
CA ASP A 131 26.39 2.04 -24.79
C ASP A 131 27.60 1.10 -24.84
N LYS A 132 27.58 0.01 -24.06
CA LYS A 132 28.62 -1.01 -23.85
C LYS A 132 29.72 -0.60 -22.90
N ASP A 133 29.63 0.57 -22.28
CA ASP A 133 30.54 0.96 -21.20
C ASP A 133 30.32 0.10 -19.97
N SER A 134 31.32 0.04 -19.10
CA SER A 134 31.27 -0.81 -17.93
C SER A 134 32.07 -0.23 -16.78
N THR A 135 31.71 -0.67 -15.57
CA THR A 135 32.43 -0.37 -14.34
C THR A 135 32.48 -1.63 -13.47
N SER A 136 33.59 -1.84 -12.79
CA SER A 136 33.75 -2.93 -11.83
C SER A 136 34.61 -2.50 -10.64
N GLY A 137 34.36 -3.13 -9.51
CA GLY A 137 35.03 -2.80 -8.27
C GLY A 137 34.40 -3.48 -7.06
N VAL A 138 34.47 -2.84 -5.90
CA VAL A 138 33.89 -3.33 -4.64
C VAL A 138 32.80 -2.41 -4.13
N ILE A 139 31.91 -2.91 -3.29
CA ILE A 139 30.90 -2.09 -2.61
C ILE A 139 31.49 -1.53 -1.33
N VAL A 140 31.24 -0.23 -1.10
CA VAL A 140 31.62 0.47 0.12
C VAL A 140 30.40 1.12 0.77
N GLN A 141 30.46 1.26 2.09
CA GLN A 141 29.47 1.99 2.88
C GLN A 141 30.16 3.14 3.62
N ASP A 142 29.76 4.38 3.35
CA ASP A 142 30.32 5.57 3.99
C ASP A 142 29.23 6.62 4.26
N ASN A 143 29.61 7.74 4.85
CA ASN A 143 28.69 8.77 5.29
C ASN A 143 28.74 10.00 4.37
N ILE A 144 27.58 10.62 4.18
CA ILE A 144 27.42 11.94 3.56
C ILE A 144 26.68 12.89 4.48
N ASN A 145 26.97 14.17 4.36
CA ASN A 145 26.22 15.23 5.03
C ASN A 145 25.20 15.82 4.05
N LEU A 146 23.93 15.47 4.25
CA LEU A 146 22.84 15.95 3.41
C LEU A 146 22.23 17.21 4.04
N LYS A 147 22.20 18.28 3.25
CA LYS A 147 21.51 19.51 3.63
C LYS A 147 20.07 19.43 3.12
N PHE A 148 19.15 19.61 4.05
CA PHE A 148 17.72 19.55 3.85
C PHE A 148 17.15 20.95 3.56
N THR A 149 15.98 21.02 2.92
CA THR A 149 15.27 22.29 2.59
C THR A 149 14.91 23.13 3.81
N ASN A 150 14.85 22.52 4.99
CA ASN A 150 14.67 23.21 6.27
C ASN A 150 16.00 23.68 6.91
N ASN A 151 17.11 23.68 6.15
CA ASN A 151 18.47 23.98 6.58
C ASN A 151 19.08 23.03 7.61
N VAL A 152 18.44 21.90 7.94
CA VAL A 152 19.05 20.85 8.75
C VAL A 152 20.12 20.13 7.93
N VAL A 153 21.25 19.82 8.55
CA VAL A 153 22.27 18.96 7.95
C VAL A 153 22.26 17.62 8.69
N LYS A 154 22.08 16.51 7.97
CA LYS A 154 22.06 15.17 8.56
C LYS A 154 23.17 14.30 7.96
N LYS A 155 23.95 13.68 8.85
CA LYS A 155 24.88 12.62 8.48
C LYS A 155 24.09 11.36 8.14
N THR A 156 24.28 10.84 6.94
CA THR A 156 23.53 9.69 6.41
C THR A 156 24.49 8.67 5.82
N SER A 157 24.29 7.39 6.14
CA SER A 157 25.09 6.32 5.55
C SER A 157 24.54 5.97 4.17
N ILE A 158 25.44 5.92 3.19
CA ILE A 158 25.19 5.53 1.81
C ILE A 158 26.03 4.32 1.45
N VAL A 159 25.53 3.55 0.50
CA VAL A 159 26.23 2.42 -0.12
C VAL A 159 26.48 2.78 -1.57
N PHE A 160 27.67 2.51 -2.09
CA PHE A 160 27.99 2.81 -3.49
C PHE A 160 29.11 1.90 -4.00
N GLY A 161 29.24 1.85 -5.34
CA GLY A 161 30.34 1.16 -6.00
C GLY A 161 31.64 1.97 -5.88
N CYS A 162 32.69 1.33 -5.41
CA CYS A 162 34.05 1.82 -5.43
C CYS A 162 34.77 1.21 -6.63
N GLY A 163 34.83 1.97 -7.72
CA GLY A 163 35.22 1.49 -9.05
C GLY A 163 36.73 1.47 -9.25
N TYR A 164 37.21 0.35 -9.77
CA TYR A 164 38.61 0.04 -10.02
C TYR A 164 38.93 -0.10 -11.51
N ASP A 165 37.96 -0.45 -12.33
CA ASP A 165 38.14 -0.65 -13.77
C ASP A 165 36.88 -0.18 -14.51
N GLN A 166 37.05 0.77 -15.43
CA GLN A 166 35.98 1.40 -16.17
C GLN A 166 36.34 1.59 -17.66
N THR A 167 35.35 1.54 -18.55
CA THR A 167 35.59 1.60 -20.00
C THR A 167 34.99 2.82 -20.72
N TYR A 168 34.61 3.87 -19.99
CA TYR A 168 33.89 5.05 -20.50
C TYR A 168 34.78 6.18 -21.04
N ASP A 169 34.18 7.08 -21.83
CA ASP A 169 34.85 8.25 -22.42
C ASP A 169 35.06 9.38 -21.41
N ALA A 170 36.27 9.95 -21.38
CA ALA A 170 36.81 10.65 -20.23
C ALA A 170 36.47 12.16 -20.23
N ASP A 171 35.21 12.50 -19.92
CA ASP A 171 34.80 13.88 -19.70
C ASP A 171 34.30 14.11 -18.27
N PHE A 172 35.23 14.52 -17.41
CA PHE A 172 35.07 15.25 -16.14
C PHE A 172 34.21 14.68 -14.98
N SER A 173 33.54 13.53 -15.07
CA SER A 173 32.85 12.93 -13.91
C SER A 173 33.76 11.95 -13.13
N SER A 174 33.70 12.03 -11.80
CA SER A 174 34.40 11.11 -10.88
C SER A 174 33.63 9.78 -10.69
N GLY A 175 32.49 9.64 -11.36
CA GLY A 175 31.58 8.51 -11.23
C GLY A 175 30.15 8.87 -11.63
N ILE A 176 29.22 7.95 -11.39
CA ILE A 176 27.80 8.05 -11.76
C ILE A 176 26.93 8.05 -10.50
N LEU A 177 25.91 8.89 -10.49
CA LEU A 177 24.78 8.81 -9.56
C LEU A 177 23.58 8.18 -10.28
N GLY A 178 23.35 6.88 -10.01
CA GLY A 178 22.20 6.14 -10.50
C GLY A 178 20.93 6.45 -9.69
N LEU A 179 19.80 6.62 -10.38
CA LEU A 179 18.51 6.99 -9.78
C LEU A 179 17.37 5.99 -10.05
N GLU A 180 17.66 4.82 -10.64
CA GLU A 180 16.60 3.85 -10.94
C GLU A 180 15.97 3.28 -9.65
N ALA A 181 14.63 3.30 -9.59
CA ALA A 181 13.84 2.97 -8.41
C ALA A 181 13.68 1.46 -8.15
N ASN A 182 14.03 0.60 -9.12
CA ASN A 182 13.73 -0.84 -9.05
C ASN A 182 14.75 -1.63 -8.22
N ARG A 183 15.99 -1.12 -8.04
CA ARG A 183 17.04 -1.70 -7.18
C ARG A 183 18.00 -0.62 -6.66
N PRO A 184 17.57 0.28 -5.76
CA PRO A 184 18.35 1.45 -5.42
C PRO A 184 19.61 1.07 -4.63
N PHE A 185 20.80 1.18 -5.25
CA PHE A 185 22.06 1.12 -4.51
C PHE A 185 22.36 2.41 -3.75
N PHE A 186 21.68 3.51 -4.05
CA PHE A 186 21.59 4.66 -3.17
C PHE A 186 20.50 4.43 -2.11
N ASN A 187 20.71 3.45 -1.24
CA ASN A 187 19.87 3.31 -0.07
C ASN A 187 20.35 4.36 0.95
N LEU A 188 19.60 5.45 1.10
CA LEU A 188 19.78 6.41 2.20
C LEU A 188 19.36 5.71 3.48
N THR A 189 20.21 4.82 3.97
CA THR A 189 20.05 4.22 5.29
C THR A 189 20.36 5.30 6.30
N THR A 190 19.34 6.03 6.73
CA THR A 190 19.44 6.69 8.02
C THR A 190 19.50 5.56 9.03
N THR A 191 20.68 5.23 9.54
CA THR A 191 20.79 4.44 10.77
C THR A 191 19.85 5.10 11.78
N PRO A 192 18.78 4.43 12.22
CA PRO A 192 18.02 4.93 13.33
C PRO A 192 18.98 4.87 14.51
N LEU A 193 19.35 6.03 15.07
CA LEU A 193 19.70 6.10 16.49
C LEU A 193 18.41 5.82 17.27
N ASN A 194 17.99 4.57 17.25
CA ASN A 194 17.13 3.89 18.22
C ASN A 194 16.86 2.46 17.74
N ASN A 195 17.16 1.50 18.61
CA ASN A 195 16.80 0.08 18.52
C ASN A 195 15.28 -0.21 18.48
N ASN A 196 14.45 0.68 17.93
CA ASN A 196 13.01 0.45 17.85
C ASN A 196 12.66 -0.26 16.56
N ARG A 197 12.49 -1.58 16.68
CA ARG A 197 11.77 -2.42 15.72
C ARG A 197 10.45 -1.72 15.30
N PRO A 198 10.04 -1.79 14.01
CA PRO A 198 8.72 -1.33 13.58
C PRO A 198 7.64 -1.86 14.53
N SER A 199 6.76 -0.99 14.97
CA SER A 199 5.69 -1.35 15.90
C SER A 199 4.39 -1.54 15.12
N SER A 200 3.27 -1.72 15.81
CA SER A 200 1.96 -1.79 15.17
C SER A 200 0.93 -0.95 15.91
N ILE A 201 -0.12 -0.58 15.22
CA ILE A 201 -1.30 0.08 15.77
C ILE A 201 -2.45 -0.92 15.68
N VAL A 202 -3.29 -0.98 16.71
CA VAL A 202 -4.50 -1.82 16.72
C VAL A 202 -5.67 -0.91 17.05
N LEU A 203 -6.66 -0.87 16.17
CA LEU A 203 -7.87 -0.07 16.34
C LEU A 203 -9.04 -1.04 16.53
N PRO A 204 -9.77 -0.95 17.65
CA PRO A 204 -10.92 -1.80 17.90
C PRO A 204 -12.04 -1.45 16.92
N ILE A 205 -12.68 -2.48 16.38
CA ILE A 205 -13.86 -2.33 15.53
C ILE A 205 -15.10 -2.31 16.41
N ARG A 206 -16.08 -1.50 16.04
CA ARG A 206 -17.45 -1.56 16.56
C ARG A 206 -18.42 -1.76 15.40
N GLY A 207 -19.54 -2.40 15.71
CA GLY A 207 -20.66 -2.55 14.78
C GLY A 207 -20.94 -3.99 14.35
N THR A 208 -21.69 -4.13 13.27
CA THR A 208 -22.19 -5.41 12.76
C THR A 208 -21.96 -5.49 11.25
N LEU A 209 -22.21 -6.65 10.65
CA LEU A 209 -22.08 -6.84 9.21
C LEU A 209 -22.72 -5.68 8.42
N GLY A 210 -21.93 -5.03 7.57
CA GLY A 210 -22.35 -3.89 6.76
C GLY A 210 -22.21 -2.51 7.40
N HIS A 211 -21.86 -2.45 8.69
CA HIS A 211 -21.67 -1.22 9.45
C HIS A 211 -20.53 -1.40 10.47
N TYR A 212 -19.32 -1.65 9.98
CA TYR A 212 -18.13 -1.73 10.82
C TYR A 212 -17.38 -0.40 10.80
N ASN A 213 -17.13 0.15 11.98
CA ASN A 213 -16.39 1.40 12.11
C ASN A 213 -15.24 1.31 13.13
N VAL A 214 -14.31 2.24 12.99
CA VAL A 214 -13.20 2.46 13.92
C VAL A 214 -13.14 3.94 14.30
N SER A 215 -12.66 4.24 15.50
CA SER A 215 -12.51 5.61 15.96
C SER A 215 -11.08 6.11 15.77
N LEU A 216 -10.94 7.32 15.21
CA LEU A 216 -9.65 8.01 15.06
C LEU A 216 -9.72 9.42 15.68
N ASN A 217 -8.71 9.77 16.48
CA ASN A 217 -8.62 11.08 17.12
C ASN A 217 -7.73 12.02 16.30
N ILE A 218 -8.31 13.12 15.82
CA ILE A 218 -7.67 14.03 14.86
C ILE A 218 -7.63 15.46 15.42
N GLY A 219 -6.53 16.15 15.11
CA GLY A 219 -6.28 17.54 15.47
C GLY A 219 -5.79 17.73 16.90
N ASP A 220 -5.40 18.96 17.23
CA ASP A 220 -4.88 19.27 18.57
C ASP A 220 -5.95 19.12 19.68
N THR A 221 -7.22 19.26 19.34
CA THR A 221 -8.37 19.03 20.23
C THR A 221 -8.68 17.55 20.43
N GLN A 222 -8.04 16.66 19.68
CA GLN A 222 -8.22 15.20 19.77
C GLN A 222 -9.68 14.75 19.60
N LYS A 223 -10.38 15.39 18.67
CA LYS A 223 -11.77 15.06 18.34
C LYS A 223 -11.82 13.66 17.70
N SER A 224 -12.72 12.82 18.21
CA SER A 224 -12.91 11.44 17.74
C SER A 224 -13.87 11.41 16.54
N PHE A 225 -13.46 10.74 15.48
CA PHE A 225 -14.26 10.50 14.27
C PHE A 225 -14.46 9.00 14.09
N GLU A 226 -15.69 8.58 13.84
CA GLU A 226 -16.01 7.17 13.53
C GLU A 226 -15.96 6.97 12.02
N LEU A 227 -15.12 6.06 11.56
CA LEU A 227 -14.83 5.87 10.15
C LEU A 227 -15.15 4.45 9.74
N ASP A 228 -15.89 4.29 8.64
CA ASP A 228 -15.97 3.02 7.95
C ASP A 228 -14.62 2.75 7.29
N PHE A 229 -14.13 1.51 7.29
CA PHE A 229 -12.81 1.19 6.74
C PHE A 229 -12.90 0.42 5.44
N ASP A 230 -12.10 0.83 4.48
CA ASP A 230 -12.24 0.41 3.10
C ASP A 230 -10.87 0.07 2.53
N THR A 231 -10.70 -1.20 2.16
CA THR A 231 -9.46 -1.72 1.58
C THR A 231 -9.40 -1.52 0.06
N GLY A 232 -10.53 -1.20 -0.57
CA GLY A 232 -10.68 -0.77 -1.95
C GLY A 232 -10.40 0.72 -2.19
N SER A 233 -10.34 1.57 -1.15
CA SER A 233 -9.96 2.99 -1.28
C SER A 233 -8.62 3.35 -0.63
N TYR A 234 -7.93 4.30 -1.26
CA TYR A 234 -6.62 4.77 -0.80
C TYR A 234 -6.70 5.96 0.15
N LEU A 235 -7.54 6.96 -0.14
CA LEU A 235 -7.58 8.19 0.65
C LEU A 235 -8.50 8.02 1.87
N THR A 236 -7.98 8.31 3.05
CA THR A 236 -8.82 8.54 4.23
C THR A 236 -9.42 9.94 4.15
N TRP A 237 -10.71 10.09 4.36
CA TRP A 237 -11.37 11.40 4.38
C TRP A 237 -12.46 11.47 5.47
N ILE A 238 -12.73 12.68 5.94
CA ILE A 238 -13.75 12.99 6.97
C ILE A 238 -14.57 14.22 6.56
N GLU A 239 -15.81 14.32 7.05
CA GLU A 239 -16.64 15.50 6.79
C GLU A 239 -16.15 16.76 7.52
N CYS A 240 -16.17 17.88 6.82
CA CYS A 240 -15.61 19.15 7.29
C CYS A 240 -16.61 20.30 7.40
N GLU A 241 -16.28 21.23 8.29
CA GLU A 241 -16.86 22.58 8.38
C GLU A 241 -16.27 23.44 7.24
N ALA A 242 -16.73 23.20 6.02
CA ALA A 242 -16.61 24.08 4.87
C ALA A 242 -18.05 24.43 4.40
N PRO A 243 -18.28 25.28 3.37
CA PRO A 243 -19.60 25.39 2.75
C PRO A 243 -19.99 24.03 2.16
N CYS A 244 -20.56 23.17 3.02
CA CYS A 244 -20.80 21.78 2.71
C CYS A 244 -22.20 21.59 2.15
N VAL A 245 -22.30 20.94 1.00
CA VAL A 245 -23.55 20.82 0.26
C VAL A 245 -24.36 19.61 0.70
N ASN A 246 -23.73 18.45 0.92
CA ASN A 246 -24.42 17.19 1.22
C ASN A 246 -23.89 16.43 2.46
N CYS A 247 -23.15 17.11 3.35
CA CYS A 247 -22.66 16.51 4.60
C CYS A 247 -23.81 16.05 5.51
N LYS A 248 -23.66 14.86 6.10
CA LYS A 248 -24.65 14.27 7.00
C LYS A 248 -24.35 14.54 8.47
N MET A 249 -23.09 14.78 8.84
CA MET A 249 -22.70 15.04 10.23
C MET A 249 -23.23 16.38 10.73
N PRO A 250 -23.61 16.51 12.01
CA PRO A 250 -23.85 17.79 12.66
C PRO A 250 -22.63 18.71 12.59
N ILE A 251 -22.83 20.02 12.39
CA ILE A 251 -21.76 21.01 12.19
C ILE A 251 -20.74 20.98 13.35
N ASP A 252 -21.21 20.91 14.59
CA ASP A 252 -20.39 20.84 15.80
C ASP A 252 -19.54 19.56 15.89
N LYS A 253 -19.90 18.52 15.12
CA LYS A 253 -19.17 17.25 15.03
C LYS A 253 -18.24 17.15 13.82
N ARG A 254 -18.32 18.06 12.84
CA ARG A 254 -17.41 18.08 11.68
C ARG A 254 -16.00 18.52 12.03
N TYR A 255 -15.04 18.14 11.21
CA TYR A 255 -13.66 18.63 11.34
C TYR A 255 -13.57 20.09 10.88
N LYS A 256 -12.86 20.93 11.63
CA LYS A 256 -12.66 22.33 11.27
C LYS A 256 -11.23 22.55 10.77
N PRO A 257 -11.03 22.89 9.48
CA PRO A 257 -9.71 23.20 8.96
C PRO A 257 -9.12 24.48 9.59
N HIS A 258 -7.83 24.47 9.90
CA HIS A 258 -7.12 25.57 10.56
C HIS A 258 -5.83 25.94 9.83
N LYS A 259 -5.96 26.58 8.64
CA LYS A 259 -4.83 26.99 7.78
C LYS A 259 -3.83 25.87 7.47
N ASN A 260 -4.34 24.65 7.35
CA ASN A 260 -3.56 23.42 7.20
C ASN A 260 -3.89 22.67 5.91
N ILE A 261 -4.34 23.41 4.90
CA ILE A 261 -4.62 22.90 3.57
C ILE A 261 -3.30 22.52 2.90
N VAL A 262 -3.29 21.34 2.27
CA VAL A 262 -2.16 20.83 1.51
C VAL A 262 -2.14 21.50 0.13
N SER A 263 -0.96 21.98 -0.28
CA SER A 263 -0.80 22.63 -1.58
C SER A 263 -0.77 21.59 -2.71
N CYS A 264 -1.16 22.01 -3.90
CA CYS A 264 -1.23 21.17 -5.09
C CYS A 264 0.13 20.53 -5.43
N ALA A 265 1.24 21.24 -5.24
CA ALA A 265 2.59 20.71 -5.49
C ALA A 265 3.07 19.68 -4.44
N ASP A 266 2.28 19.39 -3.40
CA ASP A 266 2.65 18.38 -2.42
C ASP A 266 2.67 16.98 -3.08
N PRO A 267 3.69 16.15 -2.83
CA PRO A 267 3.77 14.79 -3.39
C PRO A 267 2.58 13.89 -3.05
N LEU A 268 1.86 14.14 -1.96
CA LEU A 268 0.65 13.41 -1.55
C LEU A 268 -0.61 13.90 -2.27
N CYS A 269 -0.53 15.01 -3.02
CA CYS A 269 -1.61 15.47 -3.87
C CYS A 269 -1.73 14.62 -5.15
N ALA A 270 -0.62 14.38 -5.85
CA ALA A 270 -0.62 13.68 -7.13
C ALA A 270 -1.40 12.33 -7.17
N PRO A 271 -1.37 11.47 -6.12
CA PRO A 271 -2.09 10.20 -6.12
C PRO A 271 -3.61 10.31 -6.09
N VAL A 272 -4.17 11.47 -5.69
CA VAL A 272 -5.63 11.69 -5.61
C VAL A 272 -6.16 12.50 -6.79
N GLN A 273 -5.30 12.76 -7.77
CA GLN A 273 -5.61 13.51 -8.98
C GLN A 273 -5.87 12.57 -10.16
N PRO A 274 -6.62 13.02 -11.17
CA PRO A 274 -6.74 12.28 -12.42
C PRO A 274 -5.38 12.13 -13.13
N PRO A 275 -5.24 11.14 -14.02
CA PRO A 275 -4.05 10.99 -14.85
C PRO A 275 -3.71 12.29 -15.59
N ASN A 276 -2.42 12.62 -15.68
CA ASN A 276 -1.90 13.84 -16.33
C ASN A 276 -2.31 15.18 -15.69
N PHE A 277 -2.86 15.18 -14.48
CA PHE A 277 -3.16 16.40 -13.75
C PHE A 277 -1.89 17.25 -13.54
N LYS A 278 -2.02 18.56 -13.79
CA LYS A 278 -0.96 19.55 -13.55
C LYS A 278 -1.53 20.69 -12.72
N CYS A 279 -0.83 21.02 -11.64
CA CYS A 279 -1.14 22.20 -10.85
C CYS A 279 -1.01 23.46 -11.70
N VAL A 280 -2.07 24.28 -11.75
CA VAL A 280 -2.04 25.59 -12.41
C VAL A 280 -1.07 26.50 -11.66
N LYS A 281 -1.19 26.58 -10.34
CA LYS A 281 -0.18 27.19 -9.46
C LYS A 281 0.23 26.18 -8.39
N PRO A 282 1.54 26.10 -8.05
CA PRO A 282 2.03 25.18 -7.02
C PRO A 282 1.36 25.33 -5.65
N ASN A 283 0.95 26.56 -5.32
CA ASN A 283 0.34 26.93 -4.04
C ASN A 283 -1.20 26.86 -4.04
N ASP A 284 -1.82 26.46 -5.15
CA ASP A 284 -3.26 26.19 -5.16
C ASP A 284 -3.57 25.05 -4.17
N GLN A 285 -4.81 24.96 -3.69
CA GLN A 285 -5.21 23.86 -2.82
C GLN A 285 -5.21 22.53 -3.60
N CYS A 286 -4.93 21.43 -2.90
CA CYS A 286 -5.08 20.11 -3.46
C CYS A 286 -6.51 19.60 -3.29
N ASP A 287 -7.33 19.70 -4.34
CA ASP A 287 -8.68 19.14 -4.38
C ASP A 287 -8.65 17.63 -4.63
N TYR A 288 -9.64 16.87 -4.15
CA TYR A 288 -9.81 15.47 -4.50
C TYR A 288 -11.24 15.18 -4.94
N PHE A 289 -11.39 14.17 -5.78
CA PHE A 289 -12.67 13.58 -6.16
C PHE A 289 -12.56 12.06 -6.06
N ILE A 290 -13.47 11.45 -5.30
CA ILE A 290 -13.58 9.99 -5.20
C ILE A 290 -14.98 9.60 -5.66
N GLN A 291 -15.04 8.61 -6.55
CA GLN A 291 -16.28 7.92 -6.91
C GLN A 291 -16.16 6.44 -6.56
N TYR A 292 -17.16 5.95 -5.83
CA TYR A 292 -17.33 4.57 -5.41
C TYR A 292 -18.25 3.82 -6.40
N ALA A 293 -18.18 2.49 -6.40
CA ALA A 293 -18.88 1.64 -7.36
C ALA A 293 -20.41 1.64 -7.18
N ASP A 294 -20.92 1.90 -5.98
CA ASP A 294 -22.34 2.15 -5.72
C ASP A 294 -22.85 3.52 -6.25
N LYS A 295 -21.95 4.27 -6.90
CA LYS A 295 -22.08 5.62 -7.46
C LYS A 295 -22.04 6.72 -6.42
N ASP A 296 -21.74 6.37 -5.17
CA ASP A 296 -21.54 7.38 -4.16
C ASP A 296 -20.21 8.11 -4.40
N SER A 297 -20.08 9.34 -3.90
CA SER A 297 -18.88 10.14 -4.13
C SER A 297 -18.57 11.12 -3.01
N SER A 298 -17.27 11.43 -2.90
CA SER A 298 -16.74 12.43 -1.98
C SER A 298 -15.88 13.44 -2.74
N VAL A 299 -16.18 14.72 -2.54
CA VAL A 299 -15.36 15.84 -3.00
C VAL A 299 -14.84 16.61 -1.80
N GLY A 300 -13.59 17.02 -1.86
CA GLY A 300 -12.96 17.77 -0.78
C GLY A 300 -11.59 18.31 -1.13
N VAL A 301 -10.87 18.77 -0.10
CA VAL A 301 -9.47 19.18 -0.17
C VAL A 301 -8.60 18.32 0.72
N LEU A 302 -7.33 18.14 0.39
CA LEU A 302 -6.37 17.55 1.32
C LEU A 302 -5.99 18.54 2.41
N VAL A 303 -5.97 18.06 3.65
CA VAL A 303 -5.49 18.78 4.83
C VAL A 303 -4.42 17.96 5.54
N GLN A 304 -3.54 18.63 6.27
CA GLN A 304 -2.50 18.00 7.07
C GLN A 304 -2.72 18.35 8.53
N ASP A 305 -2.94 17.35 9.39
CA ASP A 305 -3.12 17.59 10.83
C ASP A 305 -2.54 16.45 11.66
N ASN A 306 -2.53 16.63 12.98
CA ASN A 306 -1.95 15.70 13.92
C ASN A 306 -2.94 14.61 14.32
N ILE A 307 -2.47 13.37 14.31
CA ILE A 307 -3.19 12.18 14.80
C ILE A 307 -2.35 11.56 15.91
N ASN A 308 -2.97 11.27 17.05
CA ASN A 308 -2.30 10.56 18.14
C ASN A 308 -2.43 9.06 17.93
N LEU A 309 -1.31 8.40 17.66
CA LEU A 309 -1.26 6.98 17.37
C LEU A 309 -0.71 6.24 18.57
N LYS A 310 -1.53 5.35 19.14
CA LYS A 310 -1.13 4.44 20.20
C LYS A 310 -0.60 3.14 19.59
N PHE A 311 0.69 2.90 19.79
CA PHE A 311 1.37 1.71 19.32
C PHE A 311 1.25 0.56 20.34
N THR A 312 1.45 -0.66 19.86
CA THR A 312 1.33 -1.91 20.65
C THR A 312 2.41 -2.06 21.73
N ASN A 313 3.51 -1.32 21.61
CA ASN A 313 4.52 -1.16 22.66
C ASN A 313 4.15 -0.07 23.69
N ASN A 314 2.89 0.37 23.72
CA ASN A 314 2.34 1.42 24.59
C ASN A 314 2.89 2.84 24.37
N VAL A 315 3.70 3.06 23.33
CA VAL A 315 4.14 4.40 22.95
C VAL A 315 2.98 5.12 22.26
N VAL A 316 2.70 6.36 22.68
CA VAL A 316 1.78 7.26 21.96
C VAL A 316 2.59 8.29 21.20
N LYS A 317 2.40 8.37 19.89
CA LYS A 317 3.10 9.34 19.03
C LYS A 317 2.11 10.26 18.34
N LYS A 318 2.27 11.56 18.57
CA LYS A 318 1.62 12.61 17.77
C LYS A 318 2.28 12.66 16.40
N THR A 319 1.52 12.35 15.36
CA THR A 319 2.03 12.17 14.00
C THR A 319 1.25 13.06 13.04
N SER A 320 1.95 13.84 12.22
CA SER A 320 1.33 14.68 11.20
C SER A 320 0.97 13.83 9.98
N MET A 321 -0.30 13.79 9.64
CA MET A 321 -0.88 12.93 8.59
C MET A 321 -1.73 13.77 7.64
N VAL A 322 -1.70 13.41 6.35
CA VAL A 322 -2.57 14.00 5.32
C VAL A 322 -3.82 13.15 5.16
N PHE A 323 -4.97 13.80 5.09
CA PHE A 323 -6.27 13.17 4.84
C PHE A 323 -7.20 14.14 4.10
N GLY A 324 -8.28 13.60 3.54
CA GLY A 324 -9.30 14.37 2.84
C GLY A 324 -10.24 15.07 3.82
N CYS A 325 -10.48 16.34 3.55
CA CYS A 325 -11.48 17.17 4.20
C CYS A 325 -12.65 17.35 3.24
N GLY A 326 -13.67 16.51 3.40
CA GLY A 326 -14.81 16.40 2.51
C GLY A 326 -15.87 17.47 2.77
N TYR A 327 -16.35 18.11 1.70
CA TYR A 327 -17.42 19.12 1.76
C TYR A 327 -18.53 18.94 0.71
N ASP A 328 -18.44 17.93 -0.16
CA ASP A 328 -19.60 17.50 -0.93
C ASP A 328 -19.65 15.97 -0.98
N GLN A 329 -20.74 15.43 -0.42
CA GLN A 329 -20.89 14.03 -0.06
C GLN A 329 -22.16 13.48 -0.69
N MET A 330 -22.05 12.91 -1.88
CA MET A 330 -23.20 12.28 -2.53
C MET A 330 -23.27 10.83 -2.10
N PHE A 331 -24.00 10.56 -1.02
CA PHE A 331 -24.20 9.21 -0.54
C PHE A 331 -25.68 8.83 -0.39
N LYS A 332 -26.00 7.57 -0.67
CA LYS A 332 -27.35 7.01 -0.48
C LYS A 332 -27.61 6.53 0.95
N THR A 333 -26.57 6.22 1.71
CA THR A 333 -26.67 5.67 3.06
C THR A 333 -26.17 6.66 4.12
N GLU A 334 -26.56 6.50 5.38
CA GLU A 334 -26.02 7.32 6.48
C GLU A 334 -24.64 6.79 6.88
N TYR A 335 -23.61 7.63 6.77
CA TYR A 335 -22.21 7.32 7.13
C TYR A 335 -21.95 7.62 8.60
N ALA A 336 -20.93 6.98 9.17
CA ALA A 336 -20.42 7.32 10.49
C ALA A 336 -19.88 8.78 10.53
N SER A 337 -18.72 9.05 9.91
CA SER A 337 -18.13 10.40 9.82
C SER A 337 -17.20 10.60 8.61
N GLY A 338 -16.98 9.54 7.83
CA GLY A 338 -16.01 9.48 6.75
C GLY A 338 -15.53 8.05 6.51
N ILE A 339 -14.48 7.91 5.68
CA ILE A 339 -13.89 6.61 5.31
C ILE A 339 -12.40 6.58 5.67
N LEU A 340 -11.98 5.51 6.34
CA LEU A 340 -10.59 5.12 6.55
C LEU A 340 -10.12 4.27 5.35
N GLY A 341 -9.45 4.93 4.39
CA GLY A 341 -8.84 4.25 3.24
C GLY A 341 -7.61 3.42 3.64
N LEU A 342 -7.66 2.12 3.36
CA LEU A 342 -6.66 1.10 3.71
C LEU A 342 -6.01 0.43 2.49
N GLY A 343 -6.30 0.90 1.29
CA GLY A 343 -5.62 0.44 0.07
C GLY A 343 -4.14 0.85 0.06
N ASN A 344 -3.32 0.15 -0.73
CA ASN A 344 -1.87 0.36 -0.83
C ASN A 344 -1.46 1.57 -1.73
N GLY A 345 -2.20 2.68 -1.66
CA GLY A 345 -1.93 3.91 -2.41
C GLY A 345 -1.06 4.89 -1.63
N LYS A 346 -0.26 5.72 -2.31
CA LYS A 346 0.72 6.62 -1.67
C LYS A 346 0.12 7.60 -0.65
N SER A 347 -1.11 8.06 -0.87
CA SER A 347 -1.85 8.96 0.04
C SER A 347 -2.54 8.23 1.19
N SER A 348 -2.55 6.90 1.23
CA SER A 348 -3.16 6.13 2.33
C SER A 348 -2.46 6.34 3.66
N ILE A 349 -3.22 6.23 4.75
CA ILE A 349 -2.66 6.28 6.11
C ILE A 349 -1.60 5.19 6.29
N LEU A 350 -1.84 3.98 5.76
CA LEU A 350 -0.88 2.88 5.80
C LEU A 350 0.47 3.27 5.15
N SER A 351 0.44 3.80 3.93
CA SER A 351 1.65 4.19 3.21
C SER A 351 2.36 5.37 3.86
N GLN A 352 1.61 6.36 4.37
CA GLN A 352 2.18 7.48 5.11
C GLN A 352 2.92 7.01 6.38
N LEU A 353 2.31 6.14 7.19
CA LEU A 353 2.95 5.61 8.40
C LEU A 353 4.18 4.76 8.11
N HIS A 354 4.13 3.95 7.05
CA HIS A 354 5.28 3.19 6.59
C HIS A 354 6.43 4.09 6.13
N ASN A 355 6.13 5.13 5.33
CA ASN A 355 7.10 6.12 4.88
C ASN A 355 7.66 6.98 6.02
N LEU A 356 7.01 7.02 7.18
CA LEU A 356 7.56 7.64 8.40
C LEU A 356 8.42 6.66 9.23
N GLY A 357 8.60 5.42 8.77
CA GLY A 357 9.35 4.37 9.46
C GLY A 357 8.69 3.89 10.76
N LEU A 358 7.38 4.12 10.93
CA LEU A 358 6.67 3.81 12.18
C LEU A 358 6.15 2.38 12.23
N ILE A 359 5.80 1.82 11.07
CA ILE A 359 5.23 0.48 10.89
C ILE A 359 5.80 -0.18 9.63
N ALA A 360 5.75 -1.52 9.58
CA ALA A 360 5.87 -2.26 8.33
C ALA A 360 4.68 -1.93 7.41
N ASN A 361 4.85 -2.07 6.08
CA ASN A 361 3.75 -1.93 5.13
C ASN A 361 2.90 -3.22 5.12
N VAL A 362 2.23 -3.46 6.24
CA VAL A 362 1.38 -4.61 6.49
C VAL A 362 0.14 -4.09 7.20
N MET A 363 -1.01 -4.65 6.87
CA MET A 363 -2.24 -4.39 7.61
C MET A 363 -3.05 -5.69 7.72
N GLY A 364 -4.06 -5.68 8.56
CA GLY A 364 -5.04 -6.76 8.58
C GLY A 364 -6.27 -6.39 9.40
N HIS A 365 -7.23 -7.29 9.39
CA HIS A 365 -8.47 -7.14 10.15
C HIS A 365 -8.97 -8.50 10.64
N CYS A 366 -9.82 -8.45 11.66
CA CYS A 366 -10.57 -9.58 12.16
C CYS A 366 -11.98 -9.08 12.51
N LEU A 367 -12.96 -9.49 11.70
CA LEU A 367 -14.35 -9.06 11.85
C LEU A 367 -15.13 -10.09 12.67
N ARG A 368 -15.81 -9.63 13.70
CA ARG A 368 -16.83 -10.39 14.43
C ARG A 368 -18.03 -9.49 14.70
N GLU A 369 -19.14 -10.07 15.11
CA GLU A 369 -20.30 -9.27 15.52
C GLU A 369 -19.96 -8.49 16.80
N LYS A 370 -20.13 -7.16 16.79
CA LYS A 370 -19.90 -6.23 17.93
C LYS A 370 -18.46 -6.07 18.42
N GLU A 371 -17.56 -6.97 18.04
CA GLU A 371 -16.14 -6.95 18.42
C GLU A 371 -15.25 -7.24 17.21
N GLY A 372 -13.97 -6.88 17.31
CA GLY A 372 -13.02 -7.05 16.22
C GLY A 372 -11.93 -6.00 16.28
N PHE A 373 -11.02 -6.06 15.31
CA PHE A 373 -9.97 -5.06 15.19
C PHE A 373 -9.45 -4.95 13.78
N ILE A 374 -8.94 -3.78 13.44
CA ILE A 374 -7.96 -3.59 12.38
C ILE A 374 -6.57 -3.40 13.00
N PHE A 375 -5.53 -3.79 12.29
CA PHE A 375 -4.16 -3.48 12.67
C PHE A 375 -3.36 -2.93 11.49
N LEU A 376 -2.45 -2.01 11.81
CA LEU A 376 -1.48 -1.43 10.88
C LEU A 376 -0.08 -1.76 11.42
N GLY A 377 0.75 -2.42 10.63
CA GLY A 377 2.03 -3.00 11.03
C GLY A 377 2.03 -4.53 11.04
N ASP A 378 3.12 -5.14 11.50
CA ASP A 378 3.40 -6.57 11.33
C ASP A 378 3.04 -7.46 12.54
N LYS A 379 2.42 -6.93 13.60
CA LYS A 379 2.12 -7.65 14.86
C LYS A 379 1.53 -9.04 14.64
N PHE A 380 0.58 -9.18 13.71
CA PHE A 380 -0.12 -10.44 13.44
C PHE A 380 0.36 -11.15 12.16
N ASN A 381 1.39 -10.63 11.48
CA ASN A 381 1.93 -11.20 10.23
C ASN A 381 2.54 -12.61 10.44
N SER A 382 2.88 -12.95 11.70
CA SER A 382 3.43 -14.26 12.07
C SER A 382 2.48 -15.08 12.95
N ALA A 383 1.17 -14.80 12.92
CA ALA A 383 0.23 -15.60 13.69
C ALA A 383 0.29 -17.08 13.24
N PRO A 384 0.31 -18.06 14.17
CA PRO A 384 0.38 -19.46 13.80
C PRO A 384 -0.79 -19.90 12.93
N GLY A 385 -0.50 -20.64 11.86
CA GLY A 385 -1.51 -21.23 10.98
C GLY A 385 -1.97 -20.35 9.82
N ILE A 386 -1.41 -19.14 9.65
CA ILE A 386 -1.70 -18.32 8.46
C ILE A 386 -1.23 -19.05 7.20
N VAL A 387 -2.16 -19.25 6.27
CA VAL A 387 -1.88 -19.65 4.89
C VAL A 387 -1.83 -18.42 4.00
N TRP A 388 -1.04 -18.47 2.92
CA TRP A 388 -0.73 -17.29 2.10
C TRP A 388 -1.02 -17.52 0.62
N ALA A 389 -1.67 -16.55 -0.02
CA ALA A 389 -1.84 -16.45 -1.46
C ALA A 389 -1.16 -15.19 -2.02
N LYS A 390 -0.57 -15.29 -3.21
CA LYS A 390 0.11 -14.17 -3.86
C LYS A 390 -0.91 -13.19 -4.47
N MET A 391 -0.67 -11.90 -4.27
CA MET A 391 -1.40 -10.82 -4.96
C MET A 391 -1.00 -10.79 -6.45
N LEU A 392 -1.97 -10.45 -7.30
CA LEU A 392 -1.74 -10.22 -8.73
C LEU A 392 -1.00 -8.88 -8.93
N ARG A 393 -0.18 -8.80 -9.99
CA ARG A 393 0.70 -7.64 -10.25
C ARG A 393 0.01 -6.48 -11.01
N SER A 394 -1.26 -6.58 -11.37
CA SER A 394 -1.78 -5.89 -12.57
C SER A 394 -2.77 -4.74 -12.41
N SER A 395 -3.26 -4.34 -11.22
CA SER A 395 -4.13 -3.17 -11.13
C SER A 395 -3.69 -2.18 -10.06
N LEU A 396 -3.32 -0.97 -10.51
CA LEU A 396 -3.24 0.23 -9.66
C LEU A 396 -4.62 0.62 -9.12
N GLU A 397 -5.69 0.03 -9.65
CA GLU A 397 -7.08 0.29 -9.27
C GLU A 397 -7.52 -0.59 -8.08
N TYR A 398 -7.07 -1.86 -7.99
CA TYR A 398 -7.47 -2.80 -6.93
C TYR A 398 -6.25 -3.55 -6.36
N PRO A 399 -5.62 -3.04 -5.29
CA PRO A 399 -4.32 -3.51 -4.83
C PRO A 399 -4.37 -4.92 -4.20
N TYR A 400 -5.56 -5.36 -3.81
CA TYR A 400 -5.78 -6.59 -3.05
C TYR A 400 -6.52 -7.65 -3.87
N THR A 401 -6.09 -7.83 -5.11
CA THR A 401 -6.59 -8.89 -5.99
C THR A 401 -5.71 -10.14 -5.91
N ILE A 402 -6.32 -11.31 -5.75
CA ILE A 402 -5.65 -12.62 -5.76
C ILE A 402 -6.33 -13.58 -6.74
N GLY A 403 -5.56 -14.53 -7.27
CA GLY A 403 -6.06 -15.54 -8.21
C GLY A 403 -4.93 -16.28 -8.93
N PRO A 404 -5.24 -17.11 -9.93
CA PRO A 404 -6.58 -17.66 -10.21
C PRO A 404 -7.10 -18.55 -9.07
N ALA A 405 -8.41 -18.50 -8.83
CA ALA A 405 -9.11 -19.33 -7.85
C ALA A 405 -10.20 -20.19 -8.51
N ASN A 406 -10.37 -21.42 -8.01
CA ASN A 406 -11.51 -22.26 -8.38
C ASN A 406 -12.46 -22.37 -7.19
N ILE A 407 -13.74 -22.65 -7.45
CA ILE A 407 -14.72 -22.91 -6.39
C ILE A 407 -14.83 -24.41 -6.15
N LEU A 408 -14.76 -24.80 -4.88
CA LEU A 408 -15.20 -26.10 -4.39
C LEU A 408 -16.56 -25.93 -3.71
N PHE A 409 -17.45 -26.91 -3.90
CA PHE A 409 -18.73 -27.00 -3.20
C PHE A 409 -18.78 -28.32 -2.44
N ASN A 410 -18.93 -28.25 -1.12
CA ASN A 410 -18.86 -29.43 -0.24
C ASN A 410 -17.58 -30.26 -0.49
N GLU A 411 -16.43 -29.59 -0.53
CA GLU A 411 -15.10 -30.17 -0.80
C GLU A 411 -14.91 -30.77 -2.22
N LYS A 412 -15.92 -30.69 -3.08
CA LYS A 412 -15.85 -31.22 -4.45
C LYS A 412 -15.55 -30.11 -5.45
N PRO A 413 -14.66 -30.35 -6.45
CA PRO A 413 -14.42 -29.41 -7.54
C PRO A 413 -15.69 -29.09 -8.33
N THR A 414 -15.80 -27.84 -8.76
CA THR A 414 -16.89 -27.37 -9.63
C THR A 414 -16.34 -26.98 -11.01
N SER A 415 -17.21 -26.62 -11.95
CA SER A 415 -16.82 -26.04 -13.25
C SER A 415 -16.33 -24.60 -13.15
N ILE A 416 -16.48 -23.94 -12.00
CA ILE A 416 -16.12 -22.54 -11.79
C ILE A 416 -14.63 -22.45 -11.47
N THR A 417 -13.85 -21.95 -12.42
CA THR A 417 -12.39 -21.93 -12.35
C THR A 417 -11.82 -20.60 -12.84
N GLY A 418 -10.57 -20.30 -12.48
CA GLY A 418 -9.84 -19.17 -13.04
C GLY A 418 -10.27 -17.79 -12.54
N LEU A 419 -10.91 -17.70 -11.38
CA LEU A 419 -11.42 -16.44 -10.84
C LEU A 419 -10.28 -15.53 -10.34
N GLU A 420 -10.34 -14.25 -10.69
CA GLU A 420 -9.63 -13.18 -10.00
C GLU A 420 -10.56 -12.55 -8.97
N LEU A 421 -10.10 -12.46 -7.73
CA LEU A 421 -10.91 -12.07 -6.57
C LEU A 421 -10.32 -10.84 -5.90
N ILE A 422 -11.11 -9.78 -5.79
CA ILE A 422 -10.76 -8.56 -5.05
C ILE A 422 -11.20 -8.74 -3.60
N PHE A 423 -10.30 -8.53 -2.64
CA PHE A 423 -10.63 -8.56 -1.22
C PHE A 423 -10.93 -7.14 -0.76
N ASP A 424 -12.17 -6.88 -0.37
CA ASP A 424 -12.64 -5.53 -0.08
C ASP A 424 -13.57 -5.47 1.14
N THR A 425 -13.14 -4.74 2.16
CA THR A 425 -13.92 -4.43 3.37
C THR A 425 -14.91 -3.28 3.15
N GLY A 426 -14.78 -2.56 2.03
CA GLY A 426 -15.78 -1.63 1.56
C GLY A 426 -17.07 -2.30 1.07
N SER A 427 -17.06 -3.63 0.94
CA SER A 427 -18.15 -4.44 0.43
C SER A 427 -18.79 -5.26 1.54
N THR A 428 -20.05 -4.98 1.87
CA THR A 428 -20.79 -5.73 2.91
C THR A 428 -20.93 -7.21 2.57
N TYR A 429 -21.31 -7.48 1.32
CA TYR A 429 -21.60 -8.82 0.80
C TYR A 429 -20.51 -9.26 -0.17
N THR A 430 -20.56 -10.53 -0.56
CA THR A 430 -19.75 -11.01 -1.68
C THR A 430 -20.48 -10.69 -2.98
N TYR A 431 -19.75 -10.21 -3.98
CA TYR A 431 -20.30 -9.88 -5.29
C TYR A 431 -19.56 -10.68 -6.35
N LEU A 432 -20.28 -11.42 -7.18
CA LEU A 432 -19.67 -12.25 -8.22
C LEU A 432 -20.15 -11.79 -9.59
N ASP A 433 -19.27 -11.96 -10.59
CA ASP A 433 -19.66 -11.87 -12.00
C ASP A 433 -20.95 -12.67 -12.23
N ASP A 434 -21.86 -12.13 -13.03
CA ASP A 434 -23.23 -12.66 -13.15
C ASP A 434 -23.27 -14.15 -13.52
N LYS A 435 -22.32 -14.64 -14.33
CA LYS A 435 -22.25 -16.07 -14.69
C LYS A 435 -21.77 -16.91 -13.52
N VAL A 436 -20.77 -16.41 -12.79
CA VAL A 436 -20.22 -17.05 -11.60
C VAL A 436 -21.27 -17.09 -10.49
N TYR A 437 -21.95 -15.96 -10.25
CA TYR A 437 -23.08 -15.85 -9.34
C TYR A 437 -24.15 -16.89 -9.65
N GLN A 438 -24.59 -16.99 -10.91
CA GLN A 438 -25.65 -17.93 -11.29
C GLN A 438 -25.21 -19.38 -11.05
N ALA A 439 -23.97 -19.73 -11.41
CA ALA A 439 -23.44 -21.07 -11.19
C ALA A 439 -23.33 -21.41 -9.69
N VAL A 440 -22.92 -20.48 -8.83
CA VAL A 440 -22.93 -20.66 -7.36
C VAL A 440 -24.35 -20.79 -6.82
N LEU A 441 -25.27 -19.95 -7.28
CA LEU A 441 -26.67 -20.02 -6.88
C LEU A 441 -27.30 -21.37 -7.24
N ASP A 442 -27.01 -21.90 -8.43
CA ASP A 442 -27.50 -23.20 -8.87
C ASP A 442 -26.93 -24.33 -8.02
N LEU A 443 -25.61 -24.30 -7.71
CA LEU A 443 -24.97 -25.27 -6.82
C LEU A 443 -25.65 -25.30 -5.45
N VAL A 444 -25.86 -24.13 -4.85
CA VAL A 444 -26.50 -24.00 -3.52
C VAL A 444 -27.95 -24.48 -3.60
N THR A 445 -28.73 -23.96 -4.55
CA THR A 445 -30.19 -24.20 -4.63
C THR A 445 -30.51 -25.67 -4.93
N ASN A 446 -29.73 -26.32 -5.79
CA ASN A 446 -29.97 -27.70 -6.21
C ASN A 446 -29.67 -28.74 -5.11
N ASP A 447 -28.83 -28.39 -4.12
CA ASP A 447 -28.52 -29.27 -2.98
C ASP A 447 -29.52 -29.12 -1.82
N LEU A 448 -30.39 -28.10 -1.86
CA LEU A 448 -31.31 -27.84 -0.74
C LEU A 448 -32.38 -28.93 -0.60
N PRO A 449 -32.76 -29.29 0.64
CA PRO A 449 -33.88 -30.18 0.87
C PRO A 449 -35.20 -29.53 0.44
N LYS A 450 -36.15 -30.37 0.00
CA LYS A 450 -37.50 -29.93 -0.42
C LYS A 450 -38.30 -29.19 0.66
N THR A 451 -37.88 -29.30 1.93
CA THR A 451 -38.47 -28.60 3.06
C THR A 451 -38.14 -27.10 3.08
N LEU A 452 -37.14 -26.65 2.32
CA LEU A 452 -36.83 -25.24 2.14
C LEU A 452 -37.49 -24.72 0.87
N THR A 453 -38.29 -23.67 1.00
CA THR A 453 -38.99 -23.04 -0.13
C THR A 453 -38.44 -21.65 -0.40
N LYS A 454 -38.12 -21.36 -1.67
CA LYS A 454 -37.66 -20.03 -2.10
C LYS A 454 -38.73 -18.97 -1.79
N THR A 455 -38.30 -17.80 -1.30
CA THR A 455 -39.16 -16.65 -1.00
C THR A 455 -38.47 -15.35 -1.43
N THR A 456 -39.25 -14.31 -1.72
CA THR A 456 -38.79 -13.05 -2.34
C THR A 456 -39.18 -11.82 -1.51
N ARG A 457 -39.15 -11.94 -0.18
CA ARG A 457 -39.67 -10.91 0.73
C ARG A 457 -38.62 -9.97 1.35
N ASP A 458 -37.38 -10.01 0.87
CA ASP A 458 -36.32 -9.14 1.40
C ASP A 458 -35.92 -8.10 0.35
N GLU A 459 -35.99 -6.82 0.73
CA GLU A 459 -35.65 -5.70 -0.15
C GLU A 459 -34.14 -5.60 -0.41
N SER A 460 -33.31 -6.16 0.49
CA SER A 460 -31.85 -6.05 0.45
C SER A 460 -31.15 -7.28 -0.13
N LEU A 461 -31.74 -8.46 0.03
CA LEU A 461 -31.21 -9.73 -0.46
C LEU A 461 -32.23 -10.46 -1.35
N PRO A 462 -32.01 -10.56 -2.67
CA PRO A 462 -33.04 -11.01 -3.61
C PRO A 462 -33.35 -12.52 -3.53
N ILE A 463 -32.47 -13.31 -2.91
CA ILE A 463 -32.60 -14.76 -2.82
C ILE A 463 -32.67 -15.18 -1.36
N CYS A 464 -33.84 -15.66 -0.93
CA CYS A 464 -34.03 -16.23 0.40
C CYS A 464 -34.81 -17.54 0.34
N TRP A 465 -34.68 -18.34 1.40
CA TRP A 465 -35.40 -19.58 1.62
C TRP A 465 -36.06 -19.58 2.99
N LYS A 466 -37.29 -20.06 3.03
CA LYS A 466 -38.08 -20.26 4.24
C LYS A 466 -38.07 -21.73 4.62
N GLY A 467 -37.84 -22.01 5.89
CA GLY A 467 -37.95 -23.35 6.46
C GLY A 467 -39.33 -23.67 7.06
N PRO A 468 -39.52 -24.91 7.52
CA PRO A 468 -40.75 -25.32 8.21
C PRO A 468 -40.93 -24.60 9.55
N GLN A 469 -39.84 -24.14 10.17
CA GLN A 469 -39.82 -23.26 11.33
C GLN A 469 -38.99 -22.01 11.01
N LEU A 470 -39.21 -20.94 11.78
CA LEU A 470 -38.43 -19.71 11.68
C LEU A 470 -37.00 -19.96 12.17
N PHE A 471 -36.02 -19.55 11.37
CA PHE A 471 -34.62 -19.57 11.78
C PHE A 471 -34.34 -18.40 12.71
N LYS A 472 -33.62 -18.65 13.80
CA LYS A 472 -33.18 -17.63 14.77
C LYS A 472 -31.72 -17.28 14.58
N SER A 473 -30.92 -18.23 14.08
CA SER A 473 -29.50 -18.05 13.86
C SER A 473 -29.02 -18.90 12.68
N LEU A 474 -27.80 -18.61 12.20
CA LEU A 474 -27.16 -19.42 11.17
C LEU A 474 -26.84 -20.85 11.65
N GLY A 475 -26.75 -21.07 12.97
CA GLY A 475 -26.63 -22.40 13.55
C GLY A 475 -27.82 -23.31 13.22
N ASP A 476 -29.03 -22.74 13.09
CA ASP A 476 -30.25 -23.49 12.77
C ASP A 476 -30.27 -24.02 11.33
N VAL A 477 -29.48 -23.40 10.43
CA VAL A 477 -29.46 -23.73 9.00
C VAL A 477 -28.19 -24.43 8.55
N ARG A 478 -27.15 -24.50 9.38
CA ARG A 478 -25.84 -25.07 9.03
C ARG A 478 -25.92 -26.47 8.40
N ASN A 479 -26.88 -27.30 8.82
CA ASN A 479 -27.03 -28.66 8.29
C ASN A 479 -27.69 -28.74 6.90
N PHE A 480 -28.41 -27.69 6.49
CA PHE A 480 -29.09 -27.65 5.19
C PHE A 480 -28.21 -27.12 4.06
N PHE A 481 -27.18 -26.33 4.38
CA PHE A 481 -26.32 -25.66 3.41
C PHE A 481 -24.89 -26.20 3.49
N LYS A 482 -24.23 -26.38 2.35
CA LYS A 482 -22.87 -26.94 2.28
C LYS A 482 -21.81 -25.84 2.15
N PRO A 483 -20.61 -26.04 2.74
CA PRO A 483 -19.53 -25.07 2.63
C PRO A 483 -19.09 -24.87 1.17
N LEU A 484 -18.73 -23.63 0.86
CA LEU A 484 -17.96 -23.27 -0.32
C LEU A 484 -16.48 -23.18 0.08
N ALA A 485 -15.57 -23.35 -0.88
CA ALA A 485 -14.18 -22.99 -0.68
C ALA A 485 -13.57 -22.42 -1.95
N LEU A 486 -12.64 -21.48 -1.78
CA LEU A 486 -11.84 -20.93 -2.86
C LEU A 486 -10.45 -21.57 -2.82
N ILE A 487 -10.08 -22.28 -3.87
CA ILE A 487 -8.77 -22.93 -4.00
C ILE A 487 -7.87 -22.13 -4.94
N PHE A 488 -6.79 -21.58 -4.40
CA PHE A 488 -5.84 -20.73 -5.13
C PHE A 488 -4.75 -21.58 -5.76
N THR A 489 -4.88 -21.86 -7.05
CA THR A 489 -4.02 -22.81 -7.78
C THR A 489 -2.59 -22.30 -7.92
N SER A 490 -2.40 -20.98 -8.00
CA SER A 490 -1.08 -20.32 -8.06
C SER A 490 -0.30 -20.38 -6.73
N SER A 491 -0.95 -20.77 -5.63
CA SER A 491 -0.43 -20.65 -4.27
C SER A 491 -0.45 -22.00 -3.55
N LYS A 492 0.08 -23.05 -4.18
CA LYS A 492 0.13 -24.42 -3.63
C LYS A 492 -1.24 -24.96 -3.19
N ASN A 493 -2.29 -24.60 -3.93
CA ASN A 493 -3.67 -25.03 -3.62
C ASN A 493 -4.14 -24.64 -2.22
N VAL A 494 -3.63 -23.51 -1.70
CA VAL A 494 -4.13 -22.91 -0.46
C VAL A 494 -5.62 -22.61 -0.60
N GLN A 495 -6.39 -22.89 0.45
CA GLN A 495 -7.85 -22.76 0.45
C GLN A 495 -8.32 -21.68 1.41
N LEU A 496 -9.29 -20.87 0.97
CA LEU A 496 -10.13 -20.06 1.84
C LEU A 496 -11.47 -20.78 2.02
N GLN A 497 -11.72 -21.25 3.24
CA GLN A 497 -12.97 -21.92 3.60
C GLN A 497 -14.08 -20.89 3.82
N LEU A 498 -15.22 -21.11 3.18
CA LEU A 498 -16.42 -20.29 3.28
C LEU A 498 -17.58 -21.18 3.79
N PRO A 499 -17.66 -21.41 5.11
CA PRO A 499 -18.80 -22.13 5.69
C PRO A 499 -20.11 -21.35 5.46
N PRO A 500 -21.29 -21.94 5.72
CA PRO A 500 -22.58 -21.27 5.55
C PRO A 500 -22.66 -19.86 6.15
N GLU A 501 -22.00 -19.64 7.28
CA GLU A 501 -21.96 -18.33 7.94
C GLU A 501 -21.20 -17.25 7.16
N SER A 502 -20.37 -17.64 6.19
CA SER A 502 -19.60 -16.74 5.35
C SER A 502 -20.34 -16.28 4.09
N TYR A 503 -21.54 -16.80 3.82
CA TYR A 503 -22.33 -16.43 2.65
C TYR A 503 -23.84 -16.43 2.84
N LEU A 504 -24.35 -16.69 4.05
CA LEU A 504 -25.78 -16.67 4.38
C LEU A 504 -26.07 -15.70 5.53
N ILE A 505 -27.29 -15.17 5.55
CA ILE A 505 -27.81 -14.29 6.60
C ILE A 505 -29.20 -14.76 6.98
N VAL A 506 -29.54 -14.72 8.27
CA VAL A 506 -30.93 -14.89 8.72
C VAL A 506 -31.55 -13.50 8.86
N ASN A 507 -32.61 -13.23 8.10
CA ASN A 507 -33.29 -11.94 8.11
C ASN A 507 -34.30 -11.83 9.27
N LYS A 508 -34.90 -10.66 9.46
CA LYS A 508 -35.81 -10.36 10.59
C LYS A 508 -37.10 -11.21 10.55
N GLU A 509 -37.51 -11.65 9.37
CA GLU A 509 -38.67 -12.53 9.17
C GLU A 509 -38.33 -14.02 9.42
N GLY A 510 -37.10 -14.34 9.81
CA GLY A 510 -36.66 -15.70 10.09
C GLY A 510 -36.41 -16.56 8.85
N ASN A 511 -36.15 -15.93 7.69
CA ASN A 511 -35.73 -16.60 6.46
C ASN A 511 -34.20 -16.55 6.35
N VAL A 512 -33.62 -17.55 5.68
CA VAL A 512 -32.19 -17.56 5.35
C VAL A 512 -31.98 -17.01 3.95
N CYS A 513 -31.13 -16.01 3.80
CA CYS A 513 -30.88 -15.29 2.57
C CYS A 513 -29.43 -15.45 2.12
N LEU A 514 -29.23 -15.48 0.80
CA LEU A 514 -27.92 -15.55 0.18
C LEU A 514 -27.25 -14.18 0.24
N GLY A 515 -26.15 -14.06 0.97
CA GLY A 515 -25.28 -12.88 1.04
C GLY A 515 -24.21 -12.85 -0.06
N ILE A 516 -24.51 -13.47 -1.19
CA ILE A 516 -23.76 -13.34 -2.45
C ILE A 516 -24.71 -12.64 -3.43
N LEU A 517 -24.23 -11.61 -4.11
CA LEU A 517 -25.00 -10.80 -5.05
C LEU A 517 -24.31 -10.76 -6.41
N LYS A 518 -25.06 -10.31 -7.43
CA LYS A 518 -24.51 -10.06 -8.77
C LYS A 518 -23.73 -8.75 -8.80
N SER A 519 -22.60 -8.76 -9.49
CA SER A 519 -21.76 -7.58 -9.66
C SER A 519 -22.38 -6.51 -10.56
N SER A 520 -23.06 -6.90 -11.65
CA SER A 520 -23.60 -5.96 -12.63
C SER A 520 -24.71 -5.06 -12.05
N GLU A 521 -25.59 -5.65 -11.24
CA GLU A 521 -26.71 -4.97 -10.57
C GLU A 521 -26.24 -4.00 -9.47
N ASN A 522 -24.97 -4.10 -9.05
CA ASN A 522 -24.39 -3.32 -7.95
C ASN A 522 -23.24 -2.39 -8.40
N GLY A 523 -23.06 -2.15 -9.70
CA GLY A 523 -22.07 -1.19 -10.20
C GLY A 523 -20.63 -1.71 -10.31
N LEU A 524 -20.42 -3.01 -10.04
CA LEU A 524 -19.12 -3.68 -10.11
C LEU A 524 -18.77 -4.29 -11.48
N ARG A 525 -19.60 -4.03 -12.50
CA ARG A 525 -19.44 -4.63 -13.84
C ARG A 525 -19.31 -6.16 -13.72
N ASN A 526 -18.16 -6.72 -14.10
CA ASN A 526 -17.89 -8.16 -14.13
C ASN A 526 -16.80 -8.58 -13.12
N PHE A 527 -16.53 -7.76 -12.09
CA PHE A 527 -15.55 -8.10 -11.06
C PHE A 527 -16.09 -9.15 -10.09
N ASN A 528 -15.21 -9.93 -9.47
CA ASN A 528 -15.55 -10.78 -8.34
C ASN A 528 -14.92 -10.19 -7.07
N VAL A 529 -15.75 -9.83 -6.10
CA VAL A 529 -15.36 -9.17 -4.86
C VAL A 529 -15.77 -10.04 -3.67
N ILE A 530 -14.80 -10.34 -2.81
CA ILE A 530 -15.01 -10.99 -1.53
C ILE A 530 -15.16 -9.88 -0.48
N GLY A 531 -16.33 -9.81 0.13
CA GLY A 531 -16.69 -8.78 1.11
C GLY A 531 -16.71 -9.26 2.57
N ASP A 532 -17.12 -8.36 3.47
CA ASP A 532 -17.14 -8.54 4.93
C ASP A 532 -17.82 -9.83 5.40
N ILE A 533 -18.91 -10.23 4.73
CA ILE A 533 -19.62 -11.49 5.06
C ILE A 533 -18.68 -12.69 5.00
N SER A 534 -17.74 -12.71 4.05
CA SER A 534 -16.76 -13.78 3.89
C SER A 534 -15.58 -13.68 4.88
N PHE A 535 -15.35 -12.51 5.46
CA PHE A 535 -14.23 -12.26 6.38
C PHE A 535 -14.56 -12.53 7.84
N GLN A 536 -15.84 -12.74 8.18
CA GLN A 536 -16.28 -13.04 9.55
C GLN A 536 -15.47 -14.20 10.16
N ASP A 537 -15.06 -13.99 11.42
CA ASP A 537 -14.29 -14.92 12.26
C ASP A 537 -12.96 -15.38 11.64
N LYS A 538 -12.36 -14.56 10.79
CA LYS A 538 -11.05 -14.82 10.17
C LYS A 538 -10.12 -13.64 10.38
N LEU A 539 -8.88 -13.93 10.76
CA LEU A 539 -7.81 -12.97 10.69
C LEU A 539 -7.35 -12.91 9.24
N ILE A 540 -7.54 -11.77 8.59
CA ILE A 540 -7.05 -11.49 7.22
C ILE A 540 -5.87 -10.54 7.32
N VAL A 541 -4.77 -10.85 6.63
CA VAL A 541 -3.52 -10.09 6.64
C VAL A 541 -3.11 -9.74 5.21
N TYR A 542 -2.85 -8.47 4.94
CA TYR A 542 -2.38 -7.96 3.66
C TYR A 542 -0.93 -7.49 3.86
N ASP A 543 0.00 -8.30 3.35
CA ASP A 543 1.44 -8.06 3.44
C ASP A 543 1.91 -7.42 2.13
N ASN A 544 1.92 -6.08 2.10
CA ASN A 544 2.23 -5.29 0.90
C ASN A 544 3.71 -5.33 0.55
N GLU A 545 4.57 -5.65 1.51
CA GLU A 545 6.01 -5.84 1.30
C GLU A 545 6.28 -7.12 0.52
N LYS A 546 5.57 -8.20 0.85
CA LYS A 546 5.71 -9.51 0.17
C LYS A 546 4.64 -9.79 -0.88
N LYS A 547 3.75 -8.83 -1.15
CA LYS A 547 2.66 -8.91 -2.14
C LYS A 547 1.82 -10.18 -1.99
N ARG A 548 1.29 -10.40 -0.80
CA ARG A 548 0.52 -11.60 -0.45
C ARG A 548 -0.58 -11.28 0.55
N ILE A 549 -1.71 -11.98 0.43
CA ILE A 549 -2.79 -11.97 1.41
C ILE A 549 -2.74 -13.30 2.15
N GLY A 550 -2.88 -13.26 3.48
CA GLY A 550 -2.92 -14.44 4.32
C GLY A 550 -4.15 -14.46 5.20
N TRP A 551 -4.57 -15.66 5.58
CA TRP A 551 -5.72 -15.84 6.46
C TRP A 551 -5.59 -17.03 7.41
N VAL A 552 -6.29 -16.94 8.53
CA VAL A 552 -6.49 -18.05 9.49
C VAL A 552 -7.82 -17.85 10.23
N ALA A 553 -8.56 -18.94 10.47
CA ALA A 553 -9.82 -18.89 11.20
C ALA A 553 -9.63 -18.71 12.71
N GLY A 554 -10.57 -18.01 13.37
CA GLY A 554 -10.74 -17.98 14.83
C GLY A 554 -9.66 -17.23 15.63
N LYS A 555 -8.81 -16.41 14.99
CA LYS A 555 -7.72 -15.66 15.66
C LYS A 555 -8.07 -14.19 15.94
N CYS A 556 -9.32 -13.93 16.33
CA CYS A 556 -9.83 -12.58 16.57
C CYS A 556 -9.78 -12.12 18.05
N GLY A 557 -9.13 -12.88 18.94
CA GLY A 557 -9.05 -12.63 20.39
C GLY A 557 -7.64 -12.77 20.95
#